data_AF-A0A5J4KZG9-F1
#
_entry.id   AF-A0A5J4KZG9-F1
#
_cell.length_a   1.000
_cell.length_b   1.000
_cell.length_c   1.000
_cell.angle_alpha   90.00
_cell.angle_beta   90.00
_cell.angle_gamma   90.00
#
_symmetry.space_group_name_H-M   'P 1'
#
loop_
_entity.id
_entity.type
_entity.pdbx_description
1 polymer ?
#
loop_
_entity_poly.entity_id
_entity_poly.type
_entity_poly.pdbx_seq_one_letter_code
_entity_poly.pdbx_strand_id
1 'polypeptide(L)' 'MNALEAYLADCGLEPALKELVKLRASQINGCAYCVDMHTLDARAAGETEQRLYALPVWQETPFSRSVSGPPYSGPRR' A
#
# COMPACT_ATOMS: atom_id res chain seq x y z
N MET A 1 5.66 -15.81 10.18
CA MET A 1 4.61 -14.77 10.30
C MET A 1 3.22 -15.39 10.11
N ASN A 2 2.89 -16.52 10.75
CA ASN A 2 1.75 -17.33 10.26
C ASN A 2 0.40 -16.96 10.90
N ALA A 3 0.38 -16.56 12.17
CA ALA A 3 -0.87 -16.20 12.85
C ALA A 3 -1.47 -14.88 12.35
N LEU A 4 -0.61 -13.90 12.04
CA LEU A 4 -1.05 -12.61 11.50
C LEU A 4 -1.63 -12.75 10.09
N GLU A 5 -0.97 -13.51 9.21
CA GLU A 5 -1.46 -13.75 7.85
C GLU A 5 -2.78 -14.52 7.86
N ALA A 6 -2.95 -15.51 8.75
CA ALA A 6 -4.22 -16.21 8.92
C ALA A 6 -5.34 -15.27 9.37
N TYR A 7 -5.09 -14.41 10.36
CA TYR A 7 -6.06 -13.41 10.78
C TYR A 7 -6.41 -12.40 9.68
N LEU A 8 -5.40 -11.95 8.93
CA LEU A 8 -5.59 -11.03 7.81
C LEU A 8 -6.34 -11.69 6.66
N ALA A 9 -6.22 -13.00 6.44
CA ALA A 9 -7.00 -13.72 5.45
C ALA A 9 -8.51 -13.62 5.74
N ASP A 10 -8.89 -13.75 7.02
CA ASP A 10 -10.28 -13.66 7.48
C ASP A 10 -10.78 -12.22 7.64
N CYS A 11 -9.88 -11.24 7.61
CA CYS A 11 -10.26 -9.84 7.58
C CYS A 11 -10.87 -9.49 6.21
N GLY A 12 -12.07 -8.89 6.21
CA GLY A 12 -12.78 -8.36 5.04
C GLY A 12 -12.10 -7.17 4.35
N LEU A 13 -10.79 -7.01 4.54
CA LEU A 13 -9.97 -6.07 3.77
C LEU A 13 -9.75 -6.63 2.37
N GLU A 14 -9.76 -5.73 1.39
CA GLU A 14 -9.48 -6.08 0.00
C GLU A 14 -8.05 -6.63 -0.13
N PRO A 15 -7.82 -7.68 -0.94
CA PRO A 15 -6.48 -8.24 -1.16
C PRO A 15 -5.46 -7.19 -1.63
N ALA A 16 -5.86 -6.32 -2.55
CA ALA A 16 -5.07 -5.19 -3.03
C ALA A 16 -4.57 -4.29 -1.88
N LEU A 17 -5.46 -3.97 -0.94
CA LEU A 17 -5.11 -3.14 0.21
C LEU A 17 -4.10 -3.82 1.14
N LYS A 18 -4.24 -5.13 1.36
CA LYS A 18 -3.28 -5.91 2.17
C LYS A 18 -1.87 -5.83 1.56
N GLU A 19 -1.76 -5.99 0.25
CA GLU A 19 -0.47 -5.93 -0.45
C GLU A 19 0.13 -4.51 -0.46
N LEU A 20 -0.67 -3.44 -0.57
CA LEU A 20 -0.16 -2.07 -0.41
C LEU A 20 0.43 -1.81 0.99
N VAL A 21 -0.20 -2.34 2.05
CA VAL A 21 0.32 -2.22 3.42
C VAL A 21 1.67 -2.93 3.54
N LYS A 22 1.76 -4.18 3.06
CA LYS A 22 3.00 -4.98 3.09
C LYS A 22 4.11 -4.33 2.25
N LEU A 23 3.77 -3.82 1.06
CA LEU A 23 4.68 -3.08 0.20
C LEU A 23 5.22 -1.83 0.89
N ARG A 24 4.34 -1.01 1.51
CA ARG A 24 4.79 0.21 2.19
C ARG A 24 5.67 -0.09 3.39
N ALA A 25 5.31 -1.09 4.20
CA ALA A 25 6.15 -1.55 5.31
C ALA A 25 7.53 -2.01 4.82
N SER A 26 7.57 -2.76 3.70
CA SER A 26 8.81 -3.24 3.09
C SER A 26 9.71 -2.10 2.59
N GLN A 27 9.12 -1.05 2.01
CA GLN A 27 9.85 0.16 1.60
C GLN A 27 10.47 0.89 2.80
N ILE A 28 9.72 1.05 3.90
CA ILE A 28 10.21 1.70 5.12
C ILE A 28 11.35 0.88 5.74
N ASN A 29 11.22 -0.44 5.74
CA ASN A 29 12.20 -1.35 6.33
C ASN A 29 13.40 -1.65 5.41
N GLY A 30 13.39 -1.18 4.15
CA GLY A 30 14.48 -1.40 3.20
C GLY A 30 14.64 -2.86 2.72
N CYS A 31 13.56 -3.65 2.72
CA CYS A 31 13.61 -5.04 2.23
C CYS A 31 13.38 -5.09 0.71
N ALA A 32 14.44 -5.08 -0.10
CA ALA A 32 14.32 -5.11 -1.57
C ALA A 32 13.54 -6.33 -2.10
N TYR A 33 13.78 -7.52 -1.53
CA TYR A 33 13.06 -8.74 -1.90
C TYR A 33 11.55 -8.62 -1.63
N CYS A 34 11.17 -8.12 -0.46
CA CYS A 34 9.79 -7.95 -0.08
C CYS A 34 9.10 -6.87 -0.95
N VAL A 35 9.83 -5.81 -1.31
CA VAL A 35 9.33 -4.77 -2.23
C VAL A 35 8.99 -5.37 -3.60
N ASP A 36 9.87 -6.20 -4.16
CA ASP A 36 9.62 -6.85 -5.46
C ASP A 36 8.38 -7.75 -5.40
N MET A 37 8.36 -8.69 -4.44
CA MET A 37 7.25 -9.63 -4.25
C MET A 37 5.89 -8.92 -4.06
N HIS A 38 5.80 -7.99 -3.10
CA HIS A 38 4.52 -7.31 -2.83
C HIS A 38 4.09 -6.36 -3.95
N THR A 39 5.04 -5.87 -4.77
CA THR A 39 4.67 -5.10 -5.97
C THR A 39 4.01 -6.00 -7.01
N LEU A 40 4.53 -7.20 -7.24
CA LEU A 40 3.94 -8.17 -8.16
C LEU A 40 2.58 -8.66 -7.67
N ASP A 41 2.47 -8.97 -6.37
CA ASP A 41 1.22 -9.44 -5.78
C ASP A 41 0.13 -8.35 -5.78
N ALA A 42 0.48 -7.09 -5.51
CA ALA A 42 -0.45 -5.97 -5.62
C ALA A 42 -0.98 -5.79 -7.05
N ARG A 43 -0.10 -5.92 -8.07
CA ARG A 43 -0.51 -5.90 -9.49
C ARG A 43 -1.47 -7.03 -9.80
N ALA A 44 -1.16 -8.25 -9.35
CA ALA A 44 -2.02 -9.41 -9.54
C ALA A 44 -3.38 -9.24 -8.85
N ALA A 45 -3.43 -8.52 -7.73
CA ALA A 45 -4.65 -8.17 -7.01
C ALA A 45 -5.44 -7.00 -7.63
N GLY A 46 -4.98 -6.43 -8.75
CA GLY A 46 -5.70 -5.40 -9.51
C GLY A 46 -5.29 -3.96 -9.22
N GLU A 47 -4.19 -3.72 -8.50
CA GLU A 47 -3.72 -2.35 -8.28
C GLU A 47 -3.18 -1.68 -9.53
N THR A 48 -3.29 -0.35 -9.53
CA THR A 48 -2.80 0.50 -10.61
C THR A 48 -1.35 0.91 -10.39
N GLU A 49 -0.60 1.02 -11.48
CA GLU A 49 0.77 1.56 -11.46
C GLU A 49 0.83 2.95 -10.81
N GLN A 50 -0.18 3.79 -11.07
CA GLN A 50 -0.28 5.12 -10.47
C GLN A 50 -0.29 5.06 -8.94
N ARG A 51 -1.05 4.15 -8.33
CA ARG A 51 -1.10 3.99 -6.87
C ARG A 51 0.19 3.37 -6.32
N LEU A 52 0.78 2.40 -7.03
CA LEU A 52 2.04 1.77 -6.64
C LEU A 52 3.20 2.77 -6.60
N TYR A 53 3.34 3.60 -7.64
CA TYR A 53 4.39 4.62 -7.72
C TYR A 53 4.18 5.74 -6.70
N ALA A 54 2.93 6.07 -6.40
CA ALA A 54 2.59 7.12 -5.44
C ALA A 54 2.60 6.63 -3.98
N LEU A 55 2.67 5.32 -3.74
CA LEU A 55 2.62 4.70 -2.41
C LEU A 55 3.68 5.24 -1.42
N PRO A 56 4.94 5.52 -1.80
CA PRO A 56 5.92 6.09 -0.86
C PRO A 56 5.51 7.47 -0.31
N VAL A 57 4.65 8.19 -1.03
CA VAL A 57 4.17 9.54 -0.73
C VAL A 57 2.65 9.57 -0.55
N TRP A 58 2.03 8.45 -0.19
CA TRP A 58 0.58 8.25 -0.22
C TRP A 58 -0.24 9.33 0.49
N GLN A 59 0.29 9.91 1.58
CA GLN A 59 -0.40 10.95 2.36
C GLN A 59 -0.60 12.25 1.56
N GLU A 60 0.22 12.49 0.54
CA GLU A 60 0.17 13.66 -0.34
C GLU A 60 -0.64 13.40 -1.61
N THR A 61 -1.15 12.19 -1.79
CA THR A 61 -1.81 11.78 -3.03
C THR A 61 -3.32 11.79 -2.87
N PRO A 62 -4.09 12.11 -3.93
CA PRO A 62 -5.55 12.15 -3.85
C PRO A 62 -6.17 10.74 -3.68
N PHE A 63 -5.40 9.67 -3.85
CA PHE A 63 -5.89 8.29 -3.90
C PHE A 63 -6.01 7.62 -2.53
N SER A 64 -5.45 8.22 -1.47
CA SER A 64 -5.36 7.58 -0.16
C SER A 64 -6.49 7.89 0.81
N ARG A 65 -7.28 8.94 0.57
CA ARG A 65 -8.41 9.28 1.42
C ARG A 65 -9.72 8.90 0.74
N SER A 66 -10.49 8.05 1.41
CA SER A 66 -11.93 8.00 1.22
C SER A 66 -12.50 9.35 1.65
N VAL A 67 -12.96 10.16 0.69
CA VAL A 67 -13.84 11.32 0.91
C VAL A 67 -13.15 12.56 1.54
N SER A 68 -13.16 13.67 0.79
CA SER A 68 -13.03 15.07 1.27
C SER A 68 -11.82 15.41 2.16
N GLY A 69 -10.59 15.09 1.74
CA GLY A 69 -9.41 15.79 2.25
C GLY A 69 -9.30 17.20 1.62
N PRO A 70 -8.73 18.20 2.32
CA PRO A 70 -8.38 19.46 1.66
C PRO A 70 -7.46 19.17 0.46
N PRO A 71 -7.53 19.97 -0.62
CA PRO A 71 -6.65 19.81 -1.77
C PRO A 71 -5.19 19.81 -1.29
N TYR A 72 -4.37 18.99 -1.96
CA TYR A 72 -2.93 18.83 -1.71
C TYR A 72 -2.29 20.12 -1.18
N SER A 73 -1.84 20.10 0.09
CA SER A 73 -1.37 21.28 0.81
C SER A 73 0.11 21.59 0.59
N GLY A 74 0.74 20.98 -0.43
CA GLY A 74 2.19 21.04 -0.62
C GLY A 74 2.97 20.12 0.33
N PRO A 75 4.31 20.14 0.26
CA PRO A 75 5.15 19.23 1.04
C PRO A 75 4.99 19.44 2.55
N ARG A 76 4.62 18.38 3.29
CA ARG A 76 4.78 18.36 4.74
C ARG A 76 6.29 18.29 5.06
N ARG A 77 6.83 19.39 5.56
CA ARG A 77 8.20 19.46 6.11
C ARG A 77 8.33 18.60 7.36
#